data_AF-A0AAD0EB12-F1
#
_entry.id   AF-A0AAD0EB12-F1
#
_cell.length_a   1.000
_cell.length_b   1.000
_cell.length_c   1.000
_cell.angle_alpha   90.00
_cell.angle_beta   90.00
_cell.angle_gamma   90.00
#
_symmetry.space_group_name_H-M   'P 1'
#
loop_
_entity.id
_entity.type
_entity.pdbx_description
1 polymer ?
#
loop_
_entity_poly.entity_id
_entity_poly.type
_entity_poly.pdbx_seq_one_letter_code
_entity_poly.pdbx_strand_id
1 'polypeptide(L)'
;MKKNWIYFGIGGIVLIGVGIYLSSKSKENVTQVTDTYLPPAFTNDKQLITHLAQELHDAMKGYGTDFDRIKATLKDLDQVRFQLVYNRFGKRAYGFYGEPAFGSGTLLNLKQWFENELSASEYRELKDKFPKIL
;
A
#
# COMPACT_ATOMS: atom_id res chain seq x y z
N MET A 1 -52.94 22.30 -11.30
CA MET A 1 -51.50 22.13 -11.03
C MET A 1 -51.16 22.90 -9.77
N LYS A 2 -50.86 22.21 -8.66
CA LYS A 2 -50.63 22.85 -7.35
C LYS A 2 -49.11 22.92 -7.11
N LYS A 3 -48.58 24.14 -7.04
CA LYS A 3 -47.20 24.44 -6.61
C LYS A 3 -47.21 24.69 -5.10
N ASN A 4 -46.43 23.92 -4.36
CA ASN A 4 -46.08 24.10 -2.95
C ASN A 4 -44.55 24.33 -2.92
N TRP A 5 -43.89 25.09 -2.04
CA TRP A 5 -44.22 26.01 -0.95
C TRP A 5 -42.93 26.84 -0.74
N ILE A 6 -43.03 28.09 -0.31
CA ILE A 6 -41.90 28.90 0.21
C ILE A 6 -42.05 28.93 1.74
N TYR A 7 -40.98 28.71 2.51
CA TYR A 7 -40.39 29.70 3.45
C TYR A 7 -39.13 29.20 4.17
N PHE A 8 -38.31 30.19 4.52
CA PHE A 8 -36.92 30.22 4.97
C PHE A 8 -36.73 29.99 6.48
N GLY A 9 -35.49 29.69 6.93
CA GLY A 9 -34.99 30.20 8.22
C GLY A 9 -34.10 29.29 9.08
N ILE A 10 -32.78 29.43 8.89
CA ILE A 10 -31.67 29.45 9.89
C ILE A 10 -31.63 28.37 10.99
N GLY A 11 -30.55 27.57 10.98
CA GLY A 11 -29.98 27.01 12.21
C GLY A 11 -29.10 25.77 11.99
N GLY A 12 -27.79 25.96 11.90
CA GLY A 12 -26.82 24.88 12.15
C GLY A 12 -25.69 24.77 11.13
N ILE A 13 -24.59 25.46 11.39
CA ILE A 13 -23.27 24.97 10.97
C ILE A 13 -22.91 23.86 11.95
N VAL A 14 -22.73 22.63 11.46
CA VAL A 14 -21.86 21.63 12.09
C VAL A 14 -20.99 21.02 10.99
N LEU A 15 -19.68 21.25 11.14
CA LEU A 15 -18.61 20.70 10.34
C LEU A 15 -18.44 19.19 10.59
N ILE A 16 -17.61 18.59 9.73
CA ILE A 16 -16.81 17.36 9.94
C ILE A 16 -17.39 16.11 9.27
N GLY A 17 -16.82 15.84 8.09
CA GLY A 17 -16.29 14.53 7.71
C GLY A 17 -17.28 13.37 7.62
N VAL A 18 -17.62 12.99 6.39
CA VAL A 18 -17.62 11.61 5.88
C VAL A 18 -18.21 11.65 4.47
N GLY A 19 -17.40 11.26 3.49
CA GLY A 19 -17.80 11.03 2.12
C GLY A 19 -17.02 9.84 1.60
N ILE A 20 -17.51 8.65 1.95
CA ILE A 20 -17.07 7.33 1.49
C ILE A 20 -16.93 7.38 -0.03
N TYR A 21 -15.70 7.31 -0.57
CA TYR A 21 -15.50 7.13 -1.99
C TYR A 21 -15.64 5.64 -2.33
N LEU A 22 -16.89 5.29 -2.62
CA LEU A 22 -17.38 4.35 -3.61
C LEU A 22 -16.47 3.18 -4.00
N SER A 23 -16.95 2.01 -3.57
CA SER A 23 -16.70 0.68 -4.11
C SER A 23 -16.83 0.67 -5.64
N SER A 24 -15.70 0.58 -6.33
CA SER A 24 -15.65 0.15 -7.74
C SER A 24 -15.57 -1.37 -7.75
N LYS A 25 -16.67 -1.99 -8.16
CA LYS A 25 -16.76 -3.42 -8.43
C LYS A 25 -16.08 -3.68 -9.78
N SER A 26 -14.76 -3.87 -9.80
CA SER A 26 -14.11 -4.44 -10.99
C SER A 26 -14.32 -5.96 -10.98
N LYS A 27 -15.13 -6.44 -11.92
CA LYS A 27 -15.15 -7.86 -12.30
C LYS A 27 -14.06 -8.06 -13.33
N GLU A 28 -12.93 -8.62 -12.91
CA GLU A 28 -11.89 -9.10 -13.82
C GLU A 28 -11.70 -10.61 -13.64
N ASN A 29 -11.61 -11.28 -14.79
CA ASN A 29 -11.65 -12.73 -14.97
C ASN A 29 -10.61 -13.45 -14.10
N VAL A 30 -11.12 -14.36 -13.27
CA VAL A 30 -10.33 -15.29 -12.46
C VAL A 30 -9.59 -16.22 -13.40
N THR A 31 -8.32 -15.90 -13.68
CA THR A 31 -7.37 -16.90 -14.16
C THR A 31 -6.99 -17.74 -12.95
N GLN A 32 -7.28 -19.03 -12.98
CA GLN A 32 -7.06 -19.95 -11.87
C GLN A 32 -5.58 -19.97 -11.49
N VAL A 33 -5.27 -19.37 -10.35
CA VAL A 33 -3.96 -19.49 -9.70
C VAL A 33 -4.01 -20.77 -8.87
N THR A 34 -3.06 -21.66 -9.14
CA THR A 34 -2.80 -22.89 -8.40
C THR A 34 -2.87 -22.64 -6.89
N ASP A 35 -3.81 -23.34 -6.24
CA ASP A 35 -4.17 -23.25 -4.83
C ASP A 35 -2.97 -23.54 -3.93
N THR A 36 -2.24 -22.48 -3.59
CA THR A 36 -1.29 -22.51 -2.47
C THR A 36 -2.13 -22.24 -1.24
N TYR A 37 -2.49 -23.29 -0.50
CA TYR A 37 -3.25 -23.18 0.75
C TYR A 37 -2.55 -22.19 1.69
N LEU A 38 -3.04 -20.94 1.72
CA LEU A 38 -2.59 -19.99 2.73
C LEU A 38 -3.23 -20.38 4.05
N PRO A 39 -2.46 -20.51 5.13
CA PRO A 39 -3.04 -20.63 6.45
C PRO A 39 -3.99 -19.44 6.67
N PRO A 40 -5.28 -19.67 7.00
CA PRO A 40 -6.24 -18.60 7.25
C PRO A 40 -5.75 -17.60 8.31
N ALA A 41 -4.84 -18.03 9.17
CA ALA A 41 -4.18 -17.21 10.18
C ALA A 41 -3.51 -15.96 9.60
N PHE A 42 -2.78 -16.06 8.48
CA PHE A 42 -2.03 -14.90 7.94
C PHE A 42 -2.96 -13.90 7.26
N THR A 43 -3.89 -14.36 6.41
CA THR A 43 -4.81 -13.48 5.69
C THR A 43 -5.72 -12.69 6.64
N ASN A 44 -6.03 -13.25 7.80
CA ASN A 44 -6.83 -12.59 8.83
C ASN A 44 -5.99 -11.69 9.76
N ASP A 45 -4.66 -11.84 9.78
CA ASP A 45 -3.77 -11.01 10.59
C ASP A 45 -3.44 -9.67 9.89
N LYS A 46 -4.44 -8.80 9.89
CA LYS A 46 -4.32 -7.44 9.34
C LYS A 46 -3.24 -6.61 10.04
N GLN A 47 -2.96 -6.88 11.31
CA GLN A 47 -1.95 -6.14 12.06
C GLN A 47 -0.56 -6.51 11.57
N LEU A 48 -0.26 -7.81 11.42
CA LEU A 48 1.00 -8.27 10.87
C LEU A 48 1.23 -7.75 9.44
N ILE A 49 0.23 -7.83 8.56
CA ILE A 49 0.35 -7.32 7.19
C ILE A 49 0.64 -5.80 7.20
N THR A 50 -0.01 -5.05 8.09
CA THR A 50 0.24 -3.61 8.25
C THR A 50 1.65 -3.35 8.74
N HIS A 51 2.11 -4.13 9.73
CA HIS A 51 3.44 -4.03 10.30
C HIS A 51 4.50 -4.30 9.23
N LEU A 52 4.40 -5.40 8.47
CA LEU A 52 5.33 -5.74 7.39
C LEU A 52 5.40 -4.65 6.31
N ALA A 53 4.25 -4.09 5.91
CA ALA A 53 4.23 -2.98 4.96
C ALA A 53 4.89 -1.71 5.52
N GLN A 54 4.76 -1.48 6.84
CA GLN A 54 5.43 -0.38 7.52
C GLN A 54 6.93 -0.60 7.66
N GLU A 55 7.36 -1.81 8.00
CA GLU A 55 8.77 -2.22 8.10
C GLU A 55 9.50 -1.98 6.77
N LEU A 56 8.89 -2.37 5.65
CA LEU A 56 9.47 -2.12 4.32
C LEU A 56 9.62 -0.63 4.03
N HIS A 57 8.62 0.18 4.35
CA HIS A 57 8.71 1.62 4.18
C HIS A 57 9.74 2.26 5.11
N ASP A 58 9.80 1.82 6.37
CA ASP A 58 10.72 2.37 7.36
C ASP A 58 12.18 1.99 7.06
N ALA A 59 12.41 0.85 6.40
CA ALA A 59 13.72 0.48 5.88
C ALA A 59 14.17 1.33 4.68
N MET A 60 13.22 2.02 4.03
CA MET A 60 13.44 2.78 2.79
C MET A 60 13.31 4.30 2.95
N LYS A 61 12.64 4.79 3.99
CA LYS A 61 12.43 6.22 4.19
C LYS A 61 13.64 6.85 4.89
N GLY A 62 13.94 8.09 4.53
CA GLY A 62 14.99 8.87 5.19
C GLY A 62 16.35 8.65 4.54
N TYR A 63 17.40 8.98 5.29
CA TYR A 63 18.76 8.97 4.73
C TYR A 63 19.31 7.55 4.59
N GLY A 64 19.37 7.08 3.35
CA GLY A 64 19.87 5.76 2.98
C GLY A 64 18.82 4.66 3.12
N THR A 65 19.19 3.45 2.73
CA THR A 65 18.28 2.30 2.70
C THR A 65 18.86 1.15 3.51
N ASP A 66 18.06 0.61 4.44
CA ASP A 66 18.40 -0.58 5.21
C ASP A 66 18.07 -1.85 4.40
N PHE A 67 18.98 -2.18 3.49
CA PHE A 67 18.81 -3.31 2.57
C PHE A 67 18.71 -4.66 3.30
N ASP A 68 19.38 -4.83 4.44
CA ASP A 68 19.32 -6.05 5.22
C ASP A 68 17.94 -6.22 5.89
N ARG A 69 17.33 -5.14 6.39
CA ARG A 69 15.96 -5.18 6.92
C ARG A 69 14.93 -5.48 5.83
N ILE A 70 15.11 -4.96 4.60
CA ILE A 70 14.25 -5.32 3.46
C ILE A 70 14.35 -6.83 3.20
N LYS A 71 15.57 -7.38 3.10
CA LYS A 71 15.77 -8.82 2.87
C LYS A 71 15.19 -9.67 4.00
N ALA A 72 15.35 -9.26 5.26
CA ALA A 72 14.79 -9.95 6.40
C ALA A 72 13.25 -9.97 6.35
N THR A 73 12.64 -8.82 6.04
CA THR A 73 11.18 -8.69 5.95
C THR A 73 10.59 -9.52 4.80
N LEU A 74 11.26 -9.57 3.64
CA LEU A 74 10.81 -10.34 2.48
C LEU A 74 11.01 -11.85 2.63
N LYS A 75 11.96 -12.29 3.45
CA LYS A 75 12.34 -13.71 3.60
C LYS A 75 11.15 -14.61 3.97
N ASP A 76 10.22 -14.10 4.77
CA ASP A 76 9.09 -14.87 5.28
C ASP A 76 7.81 -14.72 4.42
N LEU A 77 7.92 -14.03 3.27
CA LEU A 77 6.83 -13.76 2.36
C LEU A 77 6.89 -14.67 1.14
N ASP A 78 5.90 -15.57 1.04
CA ASP A 78 5.56 -16.20 -0.24
C ASP A 78 4.82 -15.22 -1.16
N GLN A 79 4.48 -15.68 -2.37
CA GLN A 79 3.83 -14.85 -3.39
C GLN A 79 2.51 -14.24 -2.96
N VAL A 80 1.68 -14.99 -2.24
CA VAL A 80 0.36 -14.49 -1.83
C VAL A 80 0.51 -13.54 -0.64
N ARG A 81 1.37 -13.87 0.33
CA ARG A 81 1.68 -12.99 1.47
C ARG A 81 2.28 -11.67 1.00
N PHE A 82 3.21 -11.73 0.05
CA PHE A 82 3.76 -10.53 -0.57
C PHE A 82 2.68 -9.70 -1.25
N GLN A 83 1.74 -10.32 -1.98
CA GLN A 83 0.63 -9.58 -2.60
C GLN A 83 -0.23 -8.86 -1.55
N LEU A 84 -0.51 -9.50 -0.41
CA LEU A 84 -1.24 -8.87 0.70
C LEU A 84 -0.48 -7.68 1.28
N VAL A 85 0.83 -7.82 1.50
CA VAL A 85 1.71 -6.75 1.99
C VAL A 85 1.81 -5.61 0.97
N TYR A 86 1.99 -5.92 -0.32
CA TYR A 86 2.03 -4.97 -1.43
C TYR A 86 0.72 -4.16 -1.51
N ASN A 87 -0.43 -4.85 -1.44
CA ASN A 87 -1.74 -4.19 -1.45
C ASN A 87 -1.92 -3.30 -0.22
N ARG A 88 -1.46 -3.75 0.95
CA ARG A 88 -1.53 -2.98 2.20
C ARG A 88 -0.58 -1.79 2.21
N PHE A 89 0.59 -1.92 1.59
CA PHE A 89 1.53 -0.82 1.39
C PHE A 89 0.89 0.28 0.54
N GLY A 90 0.15 -0.11 -0.51
CA GLY A 90 -0.59 0.81 -1.37
C GLY A 90 0.34 1.75 -2.14
N LYS A 91 0.03 3.04 -2.10
CA LYS A 91 0.94 4.09 -2.58
C LYS A 91 1.34 4.99 -1.43
N ARG A 92 2.63 5.29 -1.33
CA ARG A 92 3.20 6.18 -0.31
C ARG A 92 3.92 7.33 -0.99
N ALA A 93 3.81 8.51 -0.39
CA ALA A 93 4.42 9.72 -0.93
C ALA A 93 5.95 9.62 -0.83
N TYR A 94 6.60 9.83 -1.96
CA TYR A 94 8.03 9.74 -2.12
C TYR A 94 8.59 11.11 -2.48
N GLY A 95 9.66 11.52 -1.81
CA GLY A 95 10.29 12.82 -1.99
C GLY A 95 11.81 12.73 -1.95
N PHE A 96 12.43 13.76 -1.40
CA PHE A 96 13.89 13.83 -1.30
C PHE A 96 14.37 12.83 -0.25
N TYR A 97 15.18 11.85 -0.66
CA TYR A 97 15.61 10.72 0.19
C TYR A 97 14.44 10.02 0.89
N GLY A 98 13.40 9.65 0.12
CA GLY A 98 12.21 9.00 0.67
C GLY A 98 11.34 9.88 1.57
N GLU A 99 11.66 11.17 1.77
CA GLU A 99 10.89 12.10 2.59
C GLU A 99 10.21 13.18 1.73
N PRO A 100 8.87 13.11 1.56
CA PRO A 100 8.13 14.16 0.89
C PRO A 100 7.96 15.38 1.79
N ALA A 101 8.16 16.59 1.25
CA ALA A 101 7.71 17.80 1.92
C ALA A 101 6.17 17.84 1.97
N PHE A 102 5.59 18.55 2.95
CA PHE A 102 4.15 18.58 3.19
C PHE A 102 3.34 18.90 1.92
N GLY A 103 2.47 17.97 1.51
CA GLY A 103 1.62 18.11 0.32
C GLY A 103 2.35 17.95 -1.02
N SER A 104 3.61 17.53 -1.02
CA SER A 104 4.44 17.30 -2.22
C SER A 104 4.85 15.83 -2.36
N GLY A 105 5.53 15.48 -3.45
CA GLY A 105 6.07 14.15 -3.69
C GLY A 105 5.20 13.29 -4.61
N THR A 106 5.82 12.22 -5.12
CA THR A 106 5.16 11.28 -6.03
C THR A 106 4.61 10.10 -5.25
N LEU A 107 3.36 9.72 -5.51
CA LEU A 107 2.77 8.52 -4.89
C LEU A 107 3.28 7.26 -5.59
N LEU A 108 4.22 6.58 -4.95
CA LEU A 108 4.87 5.36 -5.44
C LEU A 108 4.35 4.11 -4.74
N ASN A 109 4.20 3.02 -5.48
CA ASN A 109 3.93 1.70 -4.90
C ASN A 109 5.22 1.04 -4.38
N LEU A 110 5.09 -0.08 -3.67
CA LEU A 110 6.23 -0.77 -3.03
C LEU A 110 7.37 -1.11 -4.00
N LYS A 111 7.07 -1.56 -5.23
CA LYS A 111 8.11 -1.89 -6.23
C LYS A 111 8.81 -0.63 -6.72
N GLN A 112 8.07 0.45 -6.94
CA GLN A 112 8.65 1.74 -7.32
C GLN A 112 9.50 2.33 -6.20
N TRP A 113 9.12 2.13 -4.94
CA TRP A 113 9.97 2.48 -3.80
C TRP A 113 11.30 1.71 -3.84
N PHE A 114 11.27 0.38 -4.07
CA PHE A 114 12.51 -0.38 -4.26
C PHE A 114 13.38 0.14 -5.41
N GLU A 115 12.76 0.51 -6.54
CA GLU A 115 13.49 1.03 -7.71
C GLU A 115 14.18 2.38 -7.45
N ASN A 116 13.64 3.21 -6.55
CA ASN A 116 14.21 4.53 -6.23
C ASN A 116 15.23 4.47 -5.09
N GLU A 117 15.03 3.56 -4.13
CA GLU A 117 15.85 3.47 -2.92
C GLU A 117 17.04 2.53 -3.08
N LEU A 118 16.89 1.44 -3.83
CA LEU A 118 17.96 0.47 -4.01
C LEU A 118 18.85 0.82 -5.19
N SER A 119 20.14 0.54 -5.04
CA SER A 119 21.04 0.53 -6.19
C SER A 119 20.64 -0.56 -7.20
N ALA A 120 21.07 -0.41 -8.45
CA ALA A 120 20.82 -1.41 -9.49
C ALA A 120 21.39 -2.81 -9.13
N SER A 121 22.47 -2.88 -8.34
CA SER A 121 23.01 -4.13 -7.81
C SER A 121 22.10 -4.74 -6.75
N GLU A 122 21.65 -3.96 -5.78
CA GLU A 122 20.80 -4.44 -4.68
C GLU A 122 19.42 -4.84 -5.17
N TYR A 123 18.82 -4.08 -6.08
CA TYR A 123 17.51 -4.43 -6.62
C TYR A 123 17.56 -5.72 -7.45
N ARG A 124 18.67 -5.96 -8.17
CA ARG A 124 18.92 -7.22 -8.86
C ARG A 124 19.13 -8.37 -7.88
N GLU A 125 19.93 -8.18 -6.82
CA GLU A 125 20.07 -9.19 -5.75
C GLU A 125 18.72 -9.54 -5.14
N LEU A 126 17.86 -8.54 -4.90
CA LEU A 126 16.52 -8.75 -4.36
C LEU A 126 15.66 -9.59 -5.31
N LYS A 127 15.69 -9.31 -6.62
CA LYS A 127 15.00 -10.10 -7.66
C LYS A 127 15.52 -11.52 -7.77
N ASP A 128 16.83 -11.70 -7.73
CA ASP A 128 17.47 -13.01 -7.82
C ASP A 128 17.12 -13.88 -6.61
N LYS A 129 17.07 -13.27 -5.41
CA LYS A 129 16.73 -13.96 -4.16
C LYS A 129 15.23 -14.26 -4.03
N PHE A 130 14.37 -13.39 -4.55
CA PHE A 130 12.91 -13.49 -4.42
C PHE A 130 12.18 -13.43 -5.77
N PRO A 131 12.50 -14.34 -6.72
CA PRO A 131 12.05 -14.23 -8.12
C PRO A 131 10.55 -14.44 -8.34
N LYS A 132 9.85 -14.96 -7.33
CA LYS A 132 8.39 -15.19 -7.39
C LYS A 132 7.57 -13.96 -6.99
N ILE A 133 8.21 -12.94 -6.39
CA ILE A 133 7.50 -11.78 -5.81
C ILE A 133 7.96 -10.43 -6.36
N LEU A 134 9.15 -10.35 -6.97
CA LEU A 134 9.72 -9.10 -7.49
C LEU A 134 9.81 -9.07 -9.01
#